data_AF-A0A2M6GIP3-F1
#
_entry.id   AF-A0A2M6GIP3-F1
#
_cell.length_a   1.000
_cell.length_b   1.000
_cell.length_c   1.000
_cell.angle_alpha   90.00
_cell.angle_beta   90.00
_cell.angle_gamma   90.00
#
_symmetry.space_group_name_H-M   'P 1'
#
loop_
_entity.id
_entity.type
_entity.pdbx_description
1 polymer ?
#
loop_
_entity_poly.entity_id
_entity_poly.type
_entity_poly.pdbx_seq_one_letter_code
_entity_poly.pdbx_strand_id
1 'polypeptide(L)'
;MKFRVKFFIVFIFLGSLLPNSDFHELSKISSLLQHFQELATKTNNQLGFIDFLKMHYACSDEKETEKHNNLPFKQMGNSAYDYFVSTPVFQCQQTLLVFTPEKHFIHSDLIISGQFTGSIWQPPQIV
;
A
#
# COMPACT_ATOMS: atom_id res chain seq x y z
N MET A 1 9.04 -43.01 -4.63
CA MET A 1 7.78 -42.28 -4.37
C MET A 1 7.49 -42.10 -2.88
N LYS A 2 7.47 -43.18 -2.06
CA LYS A 2 7.16 -43.12 -0.62
C LYS A 2 8.05 -42.20 0.22
N PHE A 3 9.35 -42.12 -0.09
CA PHE A 3 10.28 -41.23 0.62
C PHE A 3 9.94 -39.74 0.44
N ARG A 4 9.61 -39.32 -0.79
CA ARG A 4 9.23 -37.92 -1.07
C ARG A 4 7.96 -37.53 -0.33
N VAL A 5 6.97 -38.41 -0.31
CA VAL A 5 5.71 -38.19 0.41
C VAL A 5 5.97 -38.08 1.92
N LYS A 6 6.78 -38.98 2.50
CA LYS A 6 7.16 -38.90 3.91
C LYS A 6 7.91 -37.61 4.23
N PHE A 7 8.82 -37.19 3.37
CA PHE A 7 9.55 -35.93 3.52
C PHE A 7 8.60 -34.73 3.53
N PHE A 8 7.67 -34.64 2.58
CA PHE A 8 6.67 -33.57 2.53
C PHE A 8 5.78 -33.56 3.78
N ILE A 9 5.34 -34.72 4.27
CA ILE A 9 4.52 -34.82 5.47
C ILE A 9 5.28 -34.30 6.69
N VAL A 10 6.53 -34.73 6.87
CA VAL A 10 7.37 -34.27 7.98
C VAL A 10 7.64 -32.77 7.88
N PHE A 11 7.91 -32.26 6.68
CA PHE A 11 8.16 -30.84 6.44
C PHE A 11 6.94 -29.98 6.79
N ILE A 12 5.74 -30.36 6.32
CA ILE A 12 4.49 -29.67 6.64
C ILE A 12 4.19 -29.75 8.14
N PHE A 13 4.39 -30.92 8.75
CA PHE A 13 4.17 -31.11 10.18
C PHE A 13 5.09 -30.22 11.03
N LEU A 14 6.38 -30.17 10.71
CA LEU A 14 7.35 -29.35 11.42
C LEU A 14 7.07 -27.85 11.21
N GLY A 15 6.70 -27.46 9.98
CA GLY A 15 6.31 -26.09 9.65
C GLY A 15 5.04 -25.64 10.38
N SER A 16 4.08 -26.53 10.60
CA SER A 16 2.83 -26.23 11.32
C SER A 16 3.03 -26.00 12.82
N LEU A 17 4.15 -26.44 13.40
CA LEU A 17 4.47 -26.22 14.82
C LEU A 17 5.12 -24.84 15.05
N LEU A 18 5.48 -24.12 13.99
CA LEU A 18 6.06 -22.79 14.10
C LEU A 18 4.95 -21.78 14.45
N PRO A 19 5.09 -21.04 15.57
CA PRO A 19 4.14 -20.00 15.95
C PRO A 19 4.13 -18.87 14.93
N ASN A 20 2.94 -18.33 14.64
CA ASN A 20 2.72 -17.34 13.58
C ASN A 20 3.28 -17.76 12.22
N SER A 21 3.28 -19.06 11.89
CA SER A 21 3.70 -19.46 10.56
C SER A 21 2.69 -18.99 9.51
N ASP A 22 3.20 -18.45 8.40
CA ASP A 22 2.37 -18.01 7.26
C ASP A 22 1.65 -19.19 6.56
N PHE A 23 1.77 -20.43 7.06
CA PHE A 23 0.94 -21.55 6.62
C PHE A 23 -0.55 -21.29 6.81
N HIS A 24 -0.93 -20.48 7.80
CA HIS A 24 -2.32 -20.03 7.95
C HIS A 24 -2.79 -19.19 6.75
N GLU A 25 -1.90 -18.42 6.10
CA GLU A 25 -2.24 -17.67 4.88
C GLU A 25 -2.59 -18.61 3.71
N LEU A 26 -1.98 -19.79 3.62
CA LEU A 26 -2.35 -20.78 2.60
C LEU A 26 -3.82 -21.24 2.73
N SER A 27 -4.37 -21.28 3.95
CA SER A 27 -5.78 -21.61 4.14
C SER A 27 -6.72 -20.58 3.49
N LYS A 28 -6.30 -19.31 3.42
CA LYS A 28 -7.05 -18.20 2.82
C LYS A 28 -7.04 -18.23 1.28
N ILE A 29 -6.26 -19.10 0.64
CA ILE A 29 -6.31 -19.32 -0.82
C ILE A 29 -7.73 -19.71 -1.28
N SER A 30 -8.45 -20.48 -0.45
CA SER A 30 -9.85 -20.81 -0.70
C SER A 30 -10.74 -19.56 -0.79
N SER A 31 -10.57 -18.62 0.14
CA SER A 31 -11.28 -17.34 0.16
C SER A 31 -10.94 -16.47 -1.05
N LEU A 32 -9.67 -16.47 -1.49
CA LEU A 32 -9.25 -15.78 -2.71
C LEU A 32 -9.99 -16.29 -3.94
N LEU A 33 -10.08 -17.62 -4.09
CA LEU A 33 -10.76 -18.23 -5.23
C LEU A 33 -12.26 -17.94 -5.23
N GLN A 34 -12.89 -17.97 -4.05
CA GLN A 34 -14.29 -17.59 -3.90
C GLN A 34 -14.51 -16.13 -4.32
N HIS A 35 -13.66 -15.21 -3.87
CA HIS A 35 -13.79 -13.79 -4.21
C HIS A 35 -13.62 -13.55 -5.72
N PHE A 36 -12.69 -14.28 -6.36
CA PHE A 36 -12.54 -14.25 -7.81
C PHE A 36 -13.80 -14.74 -8.53
N GLN A 37 -14.43 -15.84 -8.08
CA GLN A 37 -15.66 -16.36 -8.67
C GLN A 37 -16.83 -15.38 -8.52
N GLU A 38 -16.96 -14.72 -7.37
CA GLU A 38 -17.96 -13.68 -7.14
C GLU A 38 -17.77 -12.47 -8.07
N LEU A 39 -16.53 -12.05 -8.33
CA LEU A 39 -16.24 -10.99 -9.30
C LEU A 39 -16.48 -11.44 -10.74
N ALA A 40 -16.06 -12.65 -11.09
CA ALA A 40 -16.26 -13.23 -12.42
C ALA A 40 -17.76 -13.31 -12.77
N THR A 41 -18.60 -13.72 -11.82
CA THR A 41 -20.07 -13.75 -11.99
C THR A 41 -20.68 -12.36 -12.11
N LYS A 42 -20.23 -11.38 -11.31
CA LYS A 42 -20.73 -9.99 -11.36
C LYS A 42 -20.33 -9.26 -12.64
N THR A 43 -19.18 -9.57 -13.21
CA THR A 43 -18.63 -8.90 -14.39
C THR A 43 -18.80 -9.73 -15.67
N ASN A 44 -19.66 -10.75 -15.69
CA ASN A 44 -19.88 -11.62 -16.86
C ASN A 44 -18.56 -12.16 -17.47
N ASN A 45 -17.63 -12.62 -16.64
CA ASN A 45 -16.30 -13.11 -17.02
C ASN A 45 -15.41 -12.11 -17.80
N GLN A 46 -15.68 -10.81 -17.74
CA GLN A 46 -14.81 -9.80 -18.37
C GLN A 46 -13.50 -9.57 -17.62
N LEU A 47 -13.43 -9.96 -16.34
CA LEU A 47 -12.24 -9.78 -15.50
C LEU A 47 -11.46 -11.10 -15.40
N GLY A 48 -10.21 -11.10 -15.88
CA GLY A 48 -9.31 -12.24 -15.77
C GLY A 48 -8.76 -12.40 -14.35
N PHE A 49 -8.28 -13.60 -14.02
CA PHE A 49 -7.66 -13.89 -12.72
C PHE A 49 -6.42 -13.02 -12.45
N ILE A 50 -5.62 -12.75 -13.48
CA ILE A 50 -4.44 -11.88 -13.37
C ILE A 50 -4.85 -10.44 -13.08
N ASP A 51 -5.93 -9.96 -13.68
CA ASP A 51 -6.43 -8.61 -13.43
C ASP A 51 -7.02 -8.48 -12.03
N PHE A 52 -7.69 -9.52 -11.54
CA PHE A 52 -8.12 -9.63 -10.15
C PHE A 52 -6.92 -9.57 -9.17
N LEU A 53 -5.84 -10.29 -9.45
CA LEU A 53 -4.62 -10.25 -8.63
C LEU A 53 -3.98 -8.86 -8.65
N LYS A 54 -3.90 -8.20 -9.82
CA LYS A 54 -3.38 -6.83 -9.92
C LYS A 54 -4.19 -5.86 -9.08
N MET A 55 -5.52 -5.93 -9.13
CA MET A 55 -6.39 -5.06 -8.33
C MET A 55 -6.15 -5.20 -6.81
N HIS A 56 -5.82 -6.41 -6.34
CA HIS A 56 -5.70 -6.69 -4.90
C HIS A 56 -4.26 -6.69 -4.36
N TYR A 57 -3.25 -6.88 -5.21
CA TYR A 57 -1.84 -7.01 -4.82
C TYR A 57 -0.90 -6.04 -5.55
N ALA A 58 -1.34 -5.33 -6.59
CA ALA A 58 -0.57 -4.21 -7.09
C ALA A 58 -0.74 -3.05 -6.10
N CYS A 59 0.41 -2.46 -5.71
CA CYS A 59 0.58 -1.28 -4.88
C CYS A 59 -0.71 -0.54 -4.47
N SER A 60 -1.05 -0.67 -3.20
CA SER A 60 -2.31 -0.29 -2.59
C SER A 60 -2.56 1.22 -2.57
N ASP A 61 -3.49 1.72 -3.39
CA ASP A 61 -4.17 3.01 -3.17
C ASP A 61 -5.67 2.82 -2.87
N GLU A 62 -6.19 1.58 -2.93
CA GLU A 62 -7.59 1.33 -2.62
C GLU A 62 -7.84 1.36 -1.11
N LYS A 63 -8.77 2.23 -0.70
CA LYS A 63 -9.23 2.40 0.68
C LYS A 63 -9.50 1.03 1.30
N GLU A 64 -8.68 0.68 2.30
CA GLU A 64 -8.79 -0.53 3.08
C GLU A 64 -10.21 -0.69 3.62
N THR A 65 -11.00 -1.53 2.95
CA THR A 65 -12.30 -1.95 3.44
C THR A 65 -12.10 -3.35 4.01
N GLU A 66 -12.71 -3.63 5.16
CA GLU A 66 -12.43 -4.86 5.94
C GLU A 66 -12.58 -6.16 5.14
N LYS A 67 -13.42 -6.18 4.09
CA LYS A 67 -13.57 -7.32 3.18
C LYS A 67 -12.36 -7.59 2.29
N HIS A 68 -11.55 -6.58 1.97
CA HIS A 68 -10.37 -6.71 1.12
C HIS A 68 -9.11 -7.07 1.91
N ASN A 69 -9.18 -7.17 3.25
CA ASN A 69 -8.04 -7.52 4.10
C ASN A 69 -7.94 -9.03 4.40
N ASN A 70 -8.96 -9.82 4.07
CA ASN A 70 -8.98 -11.28 4.28
C ASN A 70 -8.39 -12.10 3.12
N LEU A 71 -7.53 -11.48 2.33
CA LEU A 71 -6.82 -12.15 1.23
C LEU A 71 -5.46 -12.67 1.73
N PRO A 72 -5.00 -13.82 1.22
CA PRO A 72 -3.74 -14.41 1.62
C PRO A 72 -2.57 -13.46 1.36
N PHE A 73 -1.59 -13.43 2.27
CA PHE A 73 -0.32 -12.70 2.11
C PHE A 73 -0.43 -11.17 2.02
N LYS A 74 -1.60 -10.57 2.32
CA LYS A 74 -1.73 -9.11 2.40
C LYS A 74 -1.03 -8.49 3.62
N GLN A 75 -0.83 -9.29 4.68
CA GLN A 75 -0.15 -8.89 5.92
C GLN A 75 1.07 -9.77 6.19
N MET A 76 1.94 -9.92 5.19
CA MET A 76 3.22 -10.63 5.34
C MET A 76 4.17 -9.76 6.18
N GLY A 77 4.99 -10.35 7.06
CA GLY A 77 5.91 -9.59 7.93
C GLY A 77 5.77 -9.86 9.44
N ASN A 78 4.80 -10.67 9.86
CA ASN A 78 4.56 -10.98 11.28
C ASN A 78 4.87 -12.44 11.65
N SER A 79 5.43 -13.22 10.72
CA SER A 79 5.79 -14.60 11.03
C SER A 79 7.15 -14.68 11.70
N ALA A 80 7.35 -15.74 12.50
CA ALA A 80 8.68 -16.01 13.06
C ALA A 80 9.75 -16.16 11.97
N TYR A 81 9.35 -16.58 10.76
CA TYR A 81 10.25 -16.76 9.62
C TYR A 81 10.79 -15.44 9.05
N ASP A 82 10.01 -14.36 9.10
CA ASP A 82 10.42 -13.02 8.64
C ASP A 82 11.63 -12.47 9.41
N TYR A 83 11.86 -12.93 10.65
CA TYR A 83 13.04 -12.56 11.43
C TYR A 83 14.31 -13.33 11.03
N PHE A 84 14.17 -14.53 10.45
CA PHE A 84 15.30 -15.38 10.05
C PHE A 84 15.71 -15.19 8.60
N VAL A 85 14.79 -14.72 7.75
CA VAL A 85 15.05 -14.48 6.34
C VAL A 85 14.82 -13.01 6.07
N SER A 86 15.88 -12.31 5.67
CA SER A 86 15.78 -10.94 5.18
C SER A 86 14.88 -10.94 3.94
N THR A 87 13.61 -10.62 4.13
CA THR A 87 12.66 -10.43 3.05
C THR A 87 12.95 -9.07 2.43
N PRO A 88 13.24 -9.00 1.12
CA PRO A 88 13.43 -7.70 0.48
C PRO A 88 12.12 -6.93 0.57
N VAL A 89 12.18 -5.76 1.21
CA VAL A 89 11.04 -4.85 1.25
C VAL A 89 10.85 -4.30 -0.17
N PHE A 90 9.84 -4.80 -0.87
CA PHE A 90 9.43 -4.22 -2.15
C PHE A 90 8.73 -2.89 -1.87
N GLN A 91 9.50 -1.82 -1.87
CA GLN A 91 8.94 -0.48 -1.79
C GLN A 91 8.23 -0.18 -3.11
N CYS A 92 6.91 -0.05 -3.06
CA CYS A 92 6.17 0.40 -4.22
C CYS A 92 6.64 1.81 -4.62
N GLN A 93 7.18 1.93 -5.82
CA GLN A 93 7.44 3.23 -6.43
C GLN A 93 6.10 3.78 -6.95
N GLN A 94 5.39 4.52 -6.11
CA GLN A 94 4.32 5.38 -6.60
C GLN A 94 4.96 6.40 -7.54
N THR A 95 4.61 6.35 -8.82
CA THR A 95 4.98 7.42 -9.76
C THR A 95 4.11 8.60 -9.40
N LEU A 96 4.60 9.41 -8.45
CA LEU A 96 3.94 10.66 -8.07
C LEU A 96 3.97 11.54 -9.31
N LEU A 97 2.84 11.66 -10.00
CA LEU A 97 2.66 12.70 -11.01
C LEU A 97 2.75 14.03 -10.27
N VAL A 98 3.97 14.58 -10.21
CA VAL A 98 4.21 15.92 -9.72
C VAL A 98 3.61 16.85 -10.76
N PHE A 99 2.34 17.19 -10.56
CA PHE A 99 1.77 18.38 -11.17
C PHE A 99 2.54 19.55 -10.56
N THR A 100 3.53 20.07 -11.28
CA THR A 100 4.08 21.38 -10.97
C THR A 100 2.93 22.38 -11.15
N PRO A 101 2.37 22.97 -10.08
CA PRO A 101 1.42 24.05 -10.26
C PRO A 101 2.19 25.15 -10.97
N GLU A 102 1.76 25.52 -12.17
CA GLU A 102 2.22 26.74 -12.80
C GLU A 102 1.83 27.88 -11.87
N LYS A 103 2.80 28.40 -11.11
CA LYS A 103 2.59 29.57 -10.26
C LYS A 103 2.36 30.76 -11.17
N HIS A 104 1.12 30.98 -11.56
CA HIS A 104 0.70 32.28 -12.04
C HIS A 104 0.74 33.24 -10.85
N PHE A 105 1.83 33.98 -10.73
CA PHE A 105 1.89 35.12 -9.82
C PHE A 105 0.93 36.18 -10.38
N ILE A 106 -0.24 36.31 -9.76
CA ILE A 106 -1.07 37.49 -9.99
C ILE A 106 -0.34 38.64 -9.30
N HIS A 107 0.29 39.51 -10.08
CA HIS A 107 0.83 40.76 -9.57
C HIS A 107 -0.36 41.68 -9.25
N SER A 108 -0.82 41.66 -8.01
CA SER A 108 -1.75 42.66 -7.51
C SER A 108 -0.95 43.95 -7.32
N ASP A 109 -1.07 44.90 -8.26
CA ASP A 109 -0.59 46.27 -8.06
C ASP A 109 -1.42 46.92 -6.93
N LEU A 110 -1.03 46.63 -5.70
CA LEU A 110 -1.55 47.32 -4.52
C LEU A 110 -1.01 48.76 -4.57
N ILE A 111 -1.82 49.67 -5.09
CA ILE A 111 -1.57 51.11 -4.98
C ILE A 111 -1.77 51.49 -3.51
N ILE A 112 -0.70 51.38 -2.73
CA ILE A 112 -0.68 51.84 -1.33
C ILE A 112 -0.51 53.36 -1.37
N SER A 113 -1.55 54.10 -0.99
CA SER A 113 -1.47 55.55 -0.82
C SER A 113 -0.38 55.90 0.20
N GLY A 114 0.66 56.59 -0.26
CA GLY A 114 1.95 56.80 0.41
C GLY A 114 1.95 57.72 1.63
N GLN A 115 0.96 57.62 2.51
CA GLN A 115 0.88 58.48 3.70
C GLN A 115 1.82 58.01 4.83
N PHE A 116 2.31 56.77 4.79
CA PHE A 116 3.14 56.17 5.85
C PHE A 116 4.37 55.39 5.35
N THR A 117 4.65 55.37 4.05
CA THR A 117 5.71 54.52 3.47
C THR A 117 7.13 54.99 3.80
N GLY A 118 7.29 56.22 4.32
CA GLY A 118 8.58 56.78 4.74
C GLY A 118 8.77 56.93 6.25
N SER A 119 7.76 56.68 7.08
CA SER A 119 7.85 56.91 8.53
C SER A 119 8.51 55.76 9.29
N ILE A 120 8.60 54.57 8.67
CA ILE A 120 9.16 53.36 9.27
C ILE A 120 10.67 53.50 9.54
N TRP A 121 11.37 54.33 8.75
CA TRP A 121 12.82 54.53 8.86
C TRP A 121 13.20 55.85 9.53
N GLN A 122 12.29 56.50 10.25
CA GLN A 122 12.62 57.72 10.96
C GLN A 122 13.26 57.38 12.32
N PRO A 123 14.38 58.03 12.69
CA PRO A 123 14.98 57.82 14.00
C PRO A 123 14.04 58.34 15.11
N PRO A 124 14.11 57.77 16.33
CA PRO A 124 13.27 58.18 17.43
C PRO A 124 13.54 59.64 17.81
N GLN A 125 12.47 60.43 17.92
CA GLN A 125 12.53 61.81 18.37
C GLN A 125 12.50 61.82 19.90
N ILE A 126 13.45 62.51 20.52
CA ILE A 126 13.51 62.68 21.97
C ILE A 126 12.63 63.89 22.31
N VAL A 127 11.59 63.68 23.12
CA VAL A 127 10.80 64.74 23.78
C VAL A 127 11.52 65.18 25.04
#